data_AF-A0A6A6LV09-F1
#
_entry.id   AF-A0A6A6LV09-F1
#
_cell.length_a   1.000
_cell.length_b   1.000
_cell.length_c   1.000
_cell.angle_alpha   90.00
_cell.angle_beta   90.00
_cell.angle_gamma   90.00
#
_symmetry.space_group_name_H-M   'P 1'
#
loop_
_entity.id
_entity.type
_entity.pdbx_description
1 polymer ?
#
loop_
_entity_poly.entity_id
_entity_poly.type
_entity_poly.pdbx_seq_one_letter_code
_entity_poly.pdbx_strand_id
1 'polypeptide(L)'
;MEHCIKALCNADVTSGFKIGRDVSLPETHVRSLRNPLRDLGGKPPSQRHTLAFYAGNMHGYLRPILLKYWKDKNPSMKIFGPMPPGVASKMNYIQHMKNSKYCICPKGYEVNSPRVVEAIFYECVPVIISDNFVPPFFEVFNWGAFSVILAEKDIPNLKEILLSIPEKKYLEMQLGVKKVQRHFLWHANPVKYDLFYMTLHSICITSRVCKTLRGSSDDIGWLQHTPGMAPVEDGTARFLELLGKIRNGEHTLPNSVVYLLIPGLFSNHGPLYFVGTKRFFSKMGLACHIAKIHSEASVEHNACELKQYMEELYWGSGKRVMLLGHSKGGVDAAAALSLYWSDLKDKVAGLVLVQSPFAGSPIASDILREGQIADKETRKIMELLICKLIKGDIRALEDLTYDKRREFIMEHKLPEQIPLISFHSEASIALGVLATMTQIAQTELPWLPLPRLGVEEPDVLHAGCQVPVAIPISAAMAACALHLQLRYGEKSDGLVTCRDAEVPGSVVVRPDRKLDHAWMVYSSGKKDPDAPDCSEMCEALLTMLVELGKIKEVC
;
A
#
# COMPACT_ATOMS: atom_id res chain seq x y z
N MET A 1 1.02 -6.65 19.08
CA MET A 1 -0.15 -5.73 19.07
C MET A 1 0.01 -4.50 18.17
N GLU A 2 1.21 -4.21 17.63
CA GLU A 2 1.44 -3.03 16.79
C GLU A 2 0.84 -3.08 15.38
N HIS A 3 0.26 -4.21 14.96
CA HIS A 3 -0.31 -4.36 13.61
C HIS A 3 -1.84 -4.29 13.54
N CYS A 4 -2.56 -4.24 14.67
CA CYS A 4 -4.03 -4.23 14.71
C CYS A 4 -4.61 -2.80 14.76
N ILE A 5 -5.80 -2.61 14.16
CA ILE A 5 -6.67 -1.43 14.32
C ILE A 5 -7.37 -1.54 15.66
N LYS A 6 -7.26 -0.52 16.52
CA LYS A 6 -8.01 -0.48 17.77
C LYS A 6 -9.31 0.28 17.58
N ALA A 7 -10.42 -0.30 18.00
CA ALA A 7 -11.69 0.42 18.13
C ALA A 7 -11.89 0.76 19.61
N LEU A 8 -11.80 2.04 19.95
CA LEU A 8 -11.71 2.51 21.33
C LEU A 8 -12.86 3.45 21.66
N CYS A 9 -13.53 3.22 22.77
CA CYS A 9 -14.45 4.21 23.33
C CYS A 9 -13.66 5.41 23.87
N ASN A 10 -12.51 5.20 24.52
CA ASN A 10 -11.64 6.28 25.01
C ASN A 10 -10.69 6.79 23.91
N ALA A 11 -11.20 7.64 23.01
CA ALA A 11 -10.43 8.21 21.89
C ALA A 11 -9.65 9.48 22.29
N ASP A 12 -8.68 9.33 23.19
CA ASP A 12 -7.78 10.40 23.66
C ASP A 12 -6.39 10.25 23.02
N VAL A 13 -5.96 11.26 22.25
CA VAL A 13 -4.67 11.25 21.55
C VAL A 13 -3.47 11.21 22.49
N THR A 14 -3.62 11.68 23.73
CA THR A 14 -2.55 11.64 24.75
C THR A 14 -2.49 10.29 25.47
N SER A 15 -3.55 9.48 25.37
CA SER A 15 -3.65 8.15 26.00
C SER A 15 -3.48 7.00 25.01
N GLY A 16 -2.84 7.26 23.87
CA GLY A 16 -2.43 6.24 22.91
C GLY A 16 -3.37 5.99 21.73
N PHE A 17 -4.43 6.79 21.56
CA PHE A 17 -5.24 6.79 20.33
C PHE A 17 -4.44 7.38 19.16
N LYS A 18 -4.32 6.63 18.05
CA LYS A 18 -3.59 7.09 16.86
C LYS A 18 -4.58 7.45 15.74
N ILE A 19 -4.67 8.74 15.42
CA ILE A 19 -5.47 9.25 14.28
C ILE A 19 -4.98 8.59 12.97
N GLY A 20 -5.92 8.20 12.11
CA GLY A 20 -5.63 7.52 10.83
C GLY A 20 -5.33 6.02 10.97
N ARG A 21 -5.28 5.50 12.19
CA ARG A 21 -5.04 4.09 12.50
C ARG A 21 -6.11 3.46 13.38
N ASP A 22 -6.57 4.18 14.40
CA ASP A 22 -7.57 3.71 15.36
C ASP A 22 -8.95 4.34 15.09
N VAL A 23 -10.00 3.67 15.56
CA VAL A 23 -11.40 4.07 15.35
C VAL A 23 -12.00 4.52 16.67
N SER A 24 -12.57 5.72 16.71
CA SER A 24 -13.31 6.24 17.86
C SER A 24 -14.73 5.66 17.87
N LEU A 25 -15.06 4.91 18.91
CA LEU A 25 -16.39 4.33 19.08
C LEU A 25 -17.30 5.25 19.89
N PRO A 26 -18.56 5.47 19.47
CA PRO A 26 -19.52 6.23 20.24
C PRO A 26 -19.98 5.44 21.48
N GLU A 27 -19.77 6.00 22.66
CA GLU A 27 -20.31 5.43 23.88
C GLU A 27 -21.83 5.64 23.90
N THR A 28 -22.60 4.55 23.93
CA THR A 28 -24.06 4.63 23.79
C THR A 28 -24.75 3.98 24.97
N HIS A 29 -25.57 4.77 25.67
CA HIS A 29 -26.40 4.27 26.76
C HIS A 29 -27.81 3.90 26.26
N VAL A 30 -28.01 2.61 25.96
CA VAL A 30 -29.33 2.10 25.54
C VAL A 30 -30.24 1.96 26.78
N ARG A 31 -31.20 2.88 26.92
CA ARG A 31 -32.10 2.94 28.09
C ARG A 31 -33.09 1.78 28.18
N SER A 32 -33.46 1.18 27.04
CA SER A 32 -34.42 0.09 26.96
C SER A 32 -34.02 -0.87 25.84
N LEU A 33 -33.64 -2.10 26.19
CA LEU A 33 -33.24 -3.11 25.21
C LEU A 33 -34.39 -3.51 24.28
N ARG A 34 -35.63 -3.54 24.78
CA ARG A 34 -36.83 -3.89 23.99
C ARG A 34 -37.25 -2.77 23.02
N ASN A 35 -36.91 -1.53 23.33
CA ASN A 35 -37.20 -0.38 22.47
C ASN A 35 -36.05 0.64 22.62
N PRO A 36 -34.94 0.44 21.89
CA PRO A 36 -33.75 1.31 21.99
C PRO A 36 -34.03 2.79 21.65
N LEU A 37 -35.06 3.05 20.85
CA LEU A 37 -35.45 4.40 20.40
C LEU A 37 -36.54 5.03 21.26
N ARG A 38 -36.82 4.47 22.45
CA ARG A 38 -37.79 5.03 23.37
C ARG A 38 -37.43 6.49 23.70
N ASP A 39 -38.43 7.36 23.64
CA ASP A 39 -38.32 8.80 23.93
C ASP A 39 -37.43 9.59 22.95
N LEU A 40 -37.15 9.07 21.74
CA LEU A 40 -36.39 9.78 20.70
C LEU A 40 -36.95 11.19 20.40
N GLY A 41 -36.05 12.10 20.04
CA GLY A 41 -36.39 13.45 19.62
C GLY A 41 -36.51 14.44 20.77
N GLY A 42 -36.57 15.74 20.46
CA GLY A 42 -36.70 16.80 21.46
C GLY A 42 -37.68 17.87 21.04
N LYS A 43 -37.73 18.96 21.81
CA LYS A 43 -38.62 20.08 21.49
C LYS A 43 -38.08 20.88 20.32
N PRO A 44 -38.94 21.56 19.54
CA PRO A 44 -38.50 22.50 18.52
C PRO A 44 -37.67 23.64 19.17
N PRO A 45 -36.75 24.29 18.42
CA PRO A 45 -35.90 25.35 18.96
C PRO A 45 -36.63 26.46 19.72
N SER A 46 -37.83 26.84 19.29
CA SER A 46 -38.67 27.88 19.93
C SER A 46 -39.19 27.50 21.32
N GLN A 47 -39.26 26.21 21.64
CA GLN A 47 -39.74 25.67 22.92
C GLN A 47 -38.59 25.23 23.85
N ARG A 48 -37.33 25.44 23.45
CA ARG A 48 -36.14 25.14 24.25
C ARG A 48 -35.76 26.36 25.10
N HIS A 49 -36.43 26.49 26.25
CA HIS A 49 -36.28 27.64 27.15
C HIS A 49 -35.03 27.59 28.04
N THR A 50 -34.38 26.44 28.19
CA THR A 50 -33.15 26.31 28.97
C THR A 50 -31.93 26.56 28.06
N LEU A 51 -30.99 27.41 28.47
CA LEU A 51 -29.80 27.70 27.68
C LEU A 51 -28.90 26.48 27.61
N ALA A 52 -28.47 25.95 28.76
CA ALA A 52 -27.65 24.75 28.80
C ALA A 52 -28.04 23.80 29.93
N PHE A 53 -27.80 22.51 29.73
CA PHE A 53 -28.05 21.47 30.74
C PHE A 53 -26.87 20.52 30.95
N TYR A 54 -26.68 20.12 32.21
CA TYR A 54 -25.79 19.07 32.65
C TYR A 54 -26.33 18.40 33.92
N ALA A 55 -26.13 17.11 34.08
CA ALA A 55 -26.45 16.33 35.27
C ALA A 55 -25.73 14.98 35.20
N GLY A 56 -24.80 14.65 36.09
CA GLY A 56 -24.05 13.39 36.01
C GLY A 56 -23.13 13.12 37.18
N ASN A 57 -22.55 11.92 37.21
CA ASN A 57 -21.61 11.50 38.26
C ASN A 57 -20.32 12.32 38.22
N MET A 58 -19.69 12.54 39.39
CA MET A 58 -18.47 13.35 39.57
C MET A 58 -17.17 12.61 39.22
N HIS A 59 -17.17 11.90 38.10
CA HIS A 59 -15.99 11.19 37.60
C HIS A 59 -15.08 12.13 36.77
N GLY A 60 -13.76 12.03 36.95
CA GLY A 60 -12.81 12.94 36.31
C GLY A 60 -12.76 14.34 36.95
N TYR A 61 -11.74 15.12 36.62
CA TYR A 61 -11.46 16.41 37.29
C TYR A 61 -12.33 17.56 36.78
N LEU A 62 -12.82 17.51 35.54
CA LEU A 62 -13.59 18.63 34.95
C LEU A 62 -15.00 18.77 35.52
N ARG A 63 -15.65 17.67 35.88
CA ARG A 63 -17.05 17.70 36.35
C ARG A 63 -17.19 18.48 37.67
N PRO A 64 -16.32 18.28 38.68
CA PRO A 64 -16.28 19.15 39.87
C PRO A 64 -16.05 20.63 39.54
N ILE A 65 -15.15 20.93 38.58
CA ILE A 65 -14.87 22.31 38.16
C ILE A 65 -16.12 22.94 37.53
N LEU A 66 -16.79 22.24 36.61
CA LEU A 66 -18.03 22.69 36.00
C LEU A 66 -19.10 23.04 37.04
N LEU A 67 -19.29 22.17 38.05
CA LEU A 67 -20.24 22.41 39.13
C LEU A 67 -19.82 23.58 40.02
N LYS A 68 -18.54 23.70 40.37
CA LYS A 68 -18.02 24.85 41.15
C LYS A 68 -18.34 26.18 40.47
N TYR A 69 -18.24 26.24 39.15
CA TYR A 69 -18.53 27.46 38.40
C TYR A 69 -20.02 27.71 38.19
N TRP A 70 -20.84 26.68 37.91
CA TRP A 70 -22.19 26.90 37.37
C TRP A 70 -23.36 26.28 38.15
N LYS A 71 -23.10 25.40 39.12
CA LYS A 71 -24.18 24.78 39.90
C LYS A 71 -24.96 25.87 40.67
N ASP A 72 -26.27 25.89 40.48
CA ASP A 72 -27.22 26.80 41.15
C ASP A 72 -26.91 28.31 40.97
N LYS A 73 -26.02 28.70 40.05
CA LYS A 73 -25.61 30.10 39.86
C LYS A 73 -26.46 30.87 38.84
N ASN A 74 -27.17 30.18 37.95
CA ASN A 74 -28.01 30.84 36.96
C ASN A 74 -29.25 30.02 36.60
N PRO A 75 -30.45 30.63 36.58
CA PRO A 75 -31.70 29.90 36.30
C PRO A 75 -31.78 29.32 34.88
N SER A 76 -31.08 29.92 33.91
CA SER A 76 -31.01 29.46 32.51
C SER A 76 -29.99 28.34 32.27
N MET A 77 -29.07 28.12 33.21
CA MET A 77 -28.05 27.08 33.18
C MET A 77 -28.40 25.98 34.18
N LYS A 78 -29.01 24.89 33.71
CA LYS A 78 -29.43 23.77 34.56
C LYS A 78 -28.29 22.79 34.74
N ILE A 79 -27.34 23.12 35.63
CA ILE A 79 -26.14 22.31 35.90
C ILE A 79 -26.28 21.63 37.26
N PHE A 80 -26.38 20.30 37.24
CA PHE A 80 -26.60 19.46 38.42
C PHE A 80 -25.47 18.43 38.59
N GLY A 81 -25.37 17.89 39.82
CA GLY A 81 -24.56 16.72 40.10
C GLY A 81 -25.28 15.41 39.72
N PRO A 82 -24.94 14.28 40.39
CA PRO A 82 -25.66 13.04 40.22
C PRO A 82 -27.15 13.25 40.56
N MET A 83 -28.05 12.82 39.68
CA MET A 83 -29.47 12.82 39.99
C MET A 83 -29.85 11.59 40.84
N PRO A 84 -30.86 11.69 41.73
CA PRO A 84 -31.31 10.55 42.52
C PRO A 84 -31.71 9.36 41.63
N PRO A 85 -31.58 8.11 42.10
CA PRO A 85 -32.11 6.97 41.37
C PRO A 85 -33.64 7.01 41.31
N GLY A 86 -34.22 6.38 40.29
CA GLY A 86 -35.68 6.24 40.16
C GLY A 86 -36.25 6.76 38.83
N VAL A 87 -37.48 6.34 38.52
CA VAL A 87 -38.14 6.62 37.23
C VAL A 87 -38.41 8.12 37.06
N ALA A 88 -38.89 8.81 38.10
CA ALA A 88 -39.17 10.24 38.06
C ALA A 88 -37.92 11.07 37.73
N SER A 89 -36.79 10.73 38.34
CA SER A 89 -35.49 11.35 38.08
C SER A 89 -35.02 11.13 36.63
N LYS A 90 -35.16 9.91 36.11
CA LYS A 90 -34.87 9.59 34.70
C LYS A 90 -35.75 10.40 33.73
N MET A 91 -37.04 10.56 34.04
CA MET A 91 -37.95 11.37 33.22
C MET A 91 -37.57 12.85 33.26
N ASN A 92 -37.23 13.38 34.43
CA ASN A 92 -36.77 14.77 34.57
C ASN A 92 -35.48 15.03 33.77
N TYR A 93 -34.51 14.10 33.80
CA TYR A 93 -33.31 14.19 32.97
C TYR A 93 -33.66 14.30 31.47
N ILE A 94 -34.55 13.43 30.98
CA ILE A 94 -34.99 13.45 29.58
C ILE A 94 -35.64 14.80 29.25
N GLN A 95 -36.53 15.29 30.12
CA GLN A 95 -37.20 16.56 29.91
C GLN A 95 -36.22 17.72 29.86
N HIS A 96 -35.19 17.73 30.72
CA HIS A 96 -34.15 18.75 30.64
C HIS A 96 -33.36 18.68 29.33
N MET A 97 -32.91 17.50 28.88
CA MET A 97 -32.22 17.34 27.59
C MET A 97 -33.08 17.83 26.41
N LYS A 98 -34.39 17.53 26.42
CA LYS A 98 -35.33 17.95 25.37
C LYS A 98 -35.66 19.45 25.40
N ASN A 99 -35.55 20.10 26.57
CA ASN A 99 -35.87 21.52 26.79
C ASN A 99 -34.66 22.45 26.67
N SER A 100 -33.45 21.91 26.57
CA SER A 100 -32.22 22.69 26.53
C SER A 100 -31.73 22.94 25.12
N LYS A 101 -31.21 24.14 24.85
CA LYS A 101 -30.54 24.46 23.58
C LYS A 101 -29.22 23.71 23.45
N TYR A 102 -28.41 23.77 24.51
CA TYR A 102 -27.09 23.18 24.58
C TYR A 102 -26.99 22.10 25.67
N CYS A 103 -26.31 20.99 25.39
CA CYS A 103 -26.10 19.90 26.35
C CYS A 103 -24.62 19.72 26.62
N ILE A 104 -24.20 20.02 27.85
CA ILE A 104 -22.78 20.06 28.21
C ILE A 104 -22.26 18.63 28.41
N CYS A 105 -21.16 18.33 27.75
CA CYS A 105 -20.50 17.04 27.70
C CYS A 105 -19.03 17.19 28.14
N PRO A 106 -18.77 17.41 29.44
CA PRO A 106 -17.42 17.46 29.97
C PRO A 106 -16.81 16.06 30.03
N LYS A 107 -15.51 15.95 29.72
CA LYS A 107 -14.72 14.72 29.89
C LYS A 107 -14.86 14.17 31.33
N GLY A 108 -14.92 12.84 31.43
CA GLY A 108 -14.95 12.09 32.68
C GLY A 108 -13.55 11.60 33.08
N TYR A 109 -13.45 10.37 33.60
CA TYR A 109 -12.14 9.68 33.64
C TYR A 109 -11.62 9.44 32.22
N GLU A 110 -12.53 9.12 31.30
CA GLU A 110 -12.28 8.99 29.87
C GLU A 110 -12.84 10.21 29.12
N VAL A 111 -12.29 10.49 27.93
CA VAL A 111 -12.72 11.61 27.09
C VAL A 111 -14.15 11.43 26.56
N ASN A 112 -14.55 10.18 26.33
CA ASN A 112 -15.85 9.85 25.79
C ASN A 112 -16.90 9.77 26.89
N SER A 113 -18.14 10.05 26.52
CA SER A 113 -19.26 10.14 27.45
C SER A 113 -20.54 9.82 26.69
N PRO A 114 -21.45 8.99 27.26
CA PRO A 114 -22.72 8.68 26.60
C PRO A 114 -23.54 9.93 26.30
N ARG A 115 -23.26 11.02 27.03
CA ARG A 115 -23.92 12.33 26.91
C ARG A 115 -23.83 12.91 25.52
N VAL A 116 -22.72 12.69 24.79
CA VAL A 116 -22.57 13.21 23.43
C VAL A 116 -23.62 12.57 22.54
N VAL A 117 -23.77 11.24 22.62
CA VAL A 117 -24.80 10.49 21.89
C VAL A 117 -26.21 10.83 22.39
N GLU A 118 -26.41 10.96 23.71
CA GLU A 118 -27.71 11.36 24.28
C GLU A 118 -28.13 12.78 23.85
N ALA A 119 -27.20 13.73 23.75
CA ALA A 119 -27.48 15.08 23.27
C ALA A 119 -28.02 15.04 21.84
N ILE A 120 -27.37 14.27 20.97
CA ILE A 120 -27.82 14.04 19.60
C ILE A 120 -29.19 13.34 19.57
N PHE A 121 -29.38 12.33 20.41
CA PHE A 121 -30.64 11.58 20.53
C PHE A 121 -31.83 12.47 20.92
N TYR A 122 -31.62 13.47 21.77
CA TYR A 122 -32.65 14.43 22.18
C TYR A 122 -32.63 15.75 21.41
N GLU A 123 -31.96 15.80 20.25
CA GLU A 123 -31.83 16.97 19.36
C GLU A 123 -31.29 18.24 20.06
N CYS A 124 -30.46 18.04 21.09
CA CYS A 124 -29.79 19.09 21.84
C CYS A 124 -28.38 19.28 21.28
N VAL A 125 -27.92 20.52 21.06
CA VAL A 125 -26.58 20.76 20.50
C VAL A 125 -25.53 20.34 21.54
N PRO A 126 -24.70 19.32 21.28
CA PRO A 126 -23.66 18.90 22.22
C PRO A 126 -22.58 19.98 22.34
N VAL A 127 -22.21 20.29 23.59
CA VAL A 127 -21.07 21.15 23.93
C VAL A 127 -20.01 20.27 24.56
N ILE A 128 -19.01 19.90 23.78
CA ILE A 128 -17.92 19.01 24.18
C ILE A 128 -16.84 19.84 24.87
N ILE A 129 -16.50 19.47 26.09
CA ILE A 129 -15.41 20.13 26.86
C ILE A 129 -14.33 19.08 27.11
N SER A 130 -13.30 19.09 26.25
CA SER A 130 -12.13 18.20 26.31
C SER A 130 -11.10 18.66 25.29
N ASP A 131 -9.84 18.84 25.70
CA ASP A 131 -8.80 19.35 24.81
C ASP A 131 -8.29 18.31 23.78
N ASN A 132 -8.38 17.01 24.13
CA ASN A 132 -7.74 15.92 23.37
C ASN A 132 -8.73 14.85 22.84
N PHE A 133 -10.03 15.17 22.78
CA PHE A 133 -11.05 14.19 22.37
C PHE A 133 -11.16 14.11 20.85
N VAL A 134 -11.13 12.90 20.30
CA VAL A 134 -11.48 12.62 18.90
C VAL A 134 -12.92 12.08 18.83
N PRO A 135 -13.89 12.88 18.33
CA PRO A 135 -15.27 12.44 18.26
C PRO A 135 -15.46 11.20 17.35
N PRO A 136 -16.48 10.37 17.61
CA PRO A 136 -16.80 9.24 16.74
C PRO A 136 -17.16 9.73 15.32
N PHE A 137 -16.75 8.97 14.32
CA PHE A 137 -17.00 9.28 12.90
C PHE A 137 -16.45 10.64 12.43
N PHE A 138 -15.37 11.13 13.05
CA PHE A 138 -14.75 12.41 12.66
C PHE A 138 -14.28 12.41 11.19
N GLU A 139 -13.97 11.24 10.64
CA GLU A 139 -13.60 11.03 9.25
C GLU A 139 -14.77 11.15 8.27
N VAL A 140 -16.02 11.10 8.78
CA VAL A 140 -17.24 11.22 7.96
C VAL A 140 -17.95 12.56 8.21
N PHE A 141 -17.98 13.04 9.45
CA PHE A 141 -18.75 14.21 9.84
C PHE A 141 -17.89 15.40 10.24
N ASN A 142 -18.26 16.58 9.72
CA ASN A 142 -17.80 17.84 10.27
C ASN A 142 -18.54 18.14 11.58
N TRP A 143 -17.93 17.79 12.71
CA TRP A 143 -18.50 18.01 14.04
C TRP A 143 -18.78 19.49 14.35
N GLY A 144 -18.03 20.43 13.77
CA GLY A 144 -18.29 21.88 13.91
C GLY A 144 -19.59 22.35 13.25
N ALA A 145 -20.24 21.50 12.43
CA ALA A 145 -21.53 21.82 11.82
C ALA A 145 -22.72 21.56 12.76
N PHE A 146 -22.55 20.79 13.84
CA PHE A 146 -23.65 20.41 14.74
C PHE A 146 -23.27 20.33 16.23
N SER A 147 -22.05 20.70 16.59
CA SER A 147 -21.56 20.70 17.98
C SER A 147 -20.74 21.95 18.27
N VAL A 148 -20.52 22.22 19.55
CA VAL A 148 -19.59 23.24 20.03
C VAL A 148 -18.47 22.53 20.77
N ILE A 149 -17.22 22.72 20.35
CA ILE A 149 -16.03 22.18 21.05
C ILE A 149 -15.40 23.33 21.82
N LEU A 150 -15.25 23.17 23.13
CA LEU A 150 -14.69 24.17 24.04
C LEU A 150 -13.46 23.64 24.74
N ALA A 151 -12.45 24.51 24.91
CA ALA A 151 -11.29 24.20 25.70
C ALA A 151 -11.65 24.15 27.19
N GLU A 152 -10.93 23.33 27.95
CA GLU A 152 -11.22 23.12 29.37
C GLU A 152 -11.08 24.41 30.20
N LYS A 153 -10.13 25.27 29.83
CA LYS A 153 -9.89 26.58 30.45
C LYS A 153 -11.06 27.55 30.33
N ASP A 154 -11.96 27.34 29.37
CA ASP A 154 -13.06 28.26 29.06
C ASP A 154 -14.34 27.94 29.85
N ILE A 155 -14.33 26.92 30.72
CA ILE A 155 -15.44 26.61 31.63
C ILE A 155 -15.96 27.85 32.37
N PRO A 156 -15.13 28.77 32.91
CA PRO A 156 -15.61 29.96 33.61
C PRO A 156 -16.41 30.93 32.73
N ASN A 157 -16.19 30.92 31.40
CA ASN A 157 -16.83 31.81 30.42
C ASN A 157 -17.91 31.08 29.59
N LEU A 158 -18.32 29.88 30.02
CA LEU A 158 -19.20 28.99 29.24
C LEU A 158 -20.49 29.69 28.82
N LYS A 159 -21.13 30.43 29.71
CA LYS A 159 -22.42 31.09 29.41
C LYS A 159 -22.23 32.19 28.37
N GLU A 160 -21.20 33.01 28.53
CA GLU A 160 -20.86 34.13 27.65
C GLU A 160 -20.59 33.61 26.24
N ILE A 161 -19.86 32.50 26.12
CA ILE A 161 -19.58 31.84 24.84
C ILE A 161 -20.87 31.30 24.20
N LEU A 162 -21.74 30.62 24.96
CA LEU A 162 -22.97 30.08 24.39
C LEU A 162 -23.98 31.17 23.97
N LEU A 163 -23.95 32.32 24.63
CA LEU A 163 -24.78 33.49 24.28
C LEU A 163 -24.19 34.29 23.10
N SER A 164 -22.87 34.24 22.89
CA SER A 164 -22.25 34.93 21.75
C SER A 164 -22.52 34.25 20.41
N ILE A 165 -22.94 32.97 20.42
CA ILE A 165 -23.34 32.23 19.22
C ILE A 165 -24.64 32.84 18.67
N PRO A 166 -24.64 33.37 17.43
CA PRO A 166 -25.84 33.94 16.83
C PRO A 166 -26.96 32.92 16.70
N GLU A 167 -28.22 33.35 16.87
CA GLU A 167 -29.38 32.46 16.80
C GLU A 167 -29.44 31.67 15.48
N LYS A 168 -29.14 32.32 14.35
CA LYS A 168 -29.04 31.66 13.05
C LYS A 168 -28.06 30.48 13.07
N LYS A 169 -26.88 30.66 13.67
CA LYS A 169 -25.86 29.62 13.75
C LYS A 169 -26.29 28.47 14.66
N TYR A 170 -26.96 28.78 15.77
CA TYR A 170 -27.56 27.77 16.64
C TYR A 170 -28.61 26.93 15.89
N LEU A 171 -29.50 27.56 15.11
CA LEU A 171 -30.52 26.86 14.33
C LEU A 171 -29.88 25.94 13.26
N GLU A 172 -28.83 26.40 12.59
CA GLU A 172 -28.04 25.58 11.67
C GLU A 172 -27.45 24.34 12.37
N MET A 173 -26.87 24.51 13.56
CA MET A 173 -26.32 23.40 14.34
C MET A 173 -27.41 22.43 14.79
N GLN A 174 -28.56 22.92 15.26
CA GLN A 174 -29.66 22.07 15.69
C GLN A 174 -30.26 21.26 14.53
N LEU A 175 -30.39 21.86 13.35
CA LEU A 175 -30.74 21.13 12.12
C LEU A 175 -29.67 20.11 11.76
N GLY A 176 -28.39 20.46 11.93
CA GLY A 176 -27.25 19.55 11.80
C GLY A 176 -27.39 18.32 12.70
N VAL A 177 -27.68 18.52 13.99
CA VAL A 177 -27.93 17.44 14.96
C VAL A 177 -29.04 16.53 14.45
N LYS A 178 -30.16 17.10 13.99
CA LYS A 178 -31.30 16.32 13.48
C LYS A 178 -30.94 15.50 12.23
N LYS A 179 -30.11 16.05 11.34
CA LYS A 179 -29.62 15.33 10.15
C LYS A 179 -28.70 14.17 10.52
N VAL A 180 -27.79 14.37 11.47
CA VAL A 180 -26.84 13.33 11.88
C VAL A 180 -27.45 12.32 12.85
N GLN A 181 -28.57 12.65 13.51
CA GLN A 181 -29.18 11.85 14.57
C GLN A 181 -29.33 10.38 14.19
N ARG A 182 -29.84 10.08 12.98
CA ARG A 182 -30.03 8.71 12.48
C ARG A 182 -28.76 7.86 12.54
N HIS A 183 -27.59 8.48 12.41
CA HIS A 183 -26.27 7.84 12.42
C HIS A 183 -25.77 7.49 13.82
N PHE A 184 -26.44 7.97 14.86
CA PHE A 184 -26.15 7.71 16.27
C PHE A 184 -27.26 6.90 16.96
N LEU A 185 -28.21 6.38 16.20
CA LEU A 185 -29.30 5.54 16.72
C LEU A 185 -28.88 4.07 16.74
N TRP A 186 -29.11 3.40 17.87
CA TRP A 186 -29.00 1.95 17.97
C TRP A 186 -30.37 1.31 17.74
N HIS A 187 -30.45 0.35 16.82
CA HIS A 187 -31.67 -0.41 16.55
C HIS A 187 -31.53 -1.85 17.05
N ALA A 188 -32.64 -2.49 17.41
CA ALA A 188 -32.61 -3.90 17.81
C ALA A 188 -32.17 -4.80 16.65
N ASN A 189 -32.62 -4.48 15.43
CA ASN A 189 -32.11 -5.01 14.19
C ASN A 189 -31.41 -3.88 13.45
N PRO A 190 -30.12 -4.01 13.09
CA PRO A 190 -29.39 -2.93 12.42
C PRO A 190 -30.09 -2.47 11.13
N VAL A 191 -30.19 -1.16 10.93
CA VAL A 191 -30.77 -0.55 9.72
C VAL A 191 -29.75 0.35 9.03
N LYS A 192 -29.90 0.52 7.72
CA LYS A 192 -28.92 1.26 6.91
C LYS A 192 -28.60 2.63 7.52
N TYR A 193 -27.29 2.90 7.66
CA TYR A 193 -26.72 4.13 8.23
C TYR A 193 -26.95 4.37 9.71
N ASP A 194 -27.42 3.37 10.46
CA ASP A 194 -27.49 3.46 11.91
C ASP A 194 -26.12 3.35 12.58
N LEU A 195 -26.10 3.44 13.91
CA LEU A 195 -24.86 3.44 14.68
C LEU A 195 -23.98 2.20 14.40
N PHE A 196 -24.59 1.04 14.24
CA PHE A 196 -23.88 -0.21 13.95
C PHE A 196 -23.18 -0.15 12.57
N TYR A 197 -23.92 0.19 11.51
CA TYR A 197 -23.34 0.28 10.17
C TYR A 197 -22.34 1.44 10.03
N MET A 198 -22.54 2.54 10.74
CA MET A 198 -21.59 3.65 10.76
C MET A 198 -20.27 3.25 11.45
N THR A 199 -20.32 2.47 12.52
CA THR A 199 -19.13 1.87 13.14
C THR A 199 -18.40 0.95 12.17
N LEU A 200 -19.12 0.04 11.48
CA LEU A 200 -18.50 -0.82 10.47
C LEU A 200 -17.88 -0.01 9.32
N HIS A 201 -18.56 1.04 8.87
CA HIS A 201 -18.06 1.94 7.83
C HIS A 201 -16.78 2.66 8.26
N SER A 202 -16.72 3.17 9.49
CA SER A 202 -15.53 3.78 10.08
C SER A 202 -14.34 2.82 10.13
N ILE A 203 -14.57 1.58 10.62
CA ILE A 203 -13.55 0.53 10.63
C ILE A 203 -13.08 0.19 9.21
N CYS A 204 -14.01 0.11 8.26
CA CYS A 204 -13.68 -0.14 6.86
C CYS A 204 -12.80 0.96 6.28
N ILE A 205 -13.15 2.24 6.45
CA ILE A 205 -12.34 3.38 5.99
C ILE A 205 -10.95 3.32 6.61
N THR A 206 -10.86 3.20 7.94
CA THR A 206 -9.56 3.17 8.63
C THR A 206 -8.71 1.98 8.19
N SER A 207 -9.33 0.81 7.96
CA SER A 207 -8.64 -0.35 7.41
C SER A 207 -8.09 -0.08 6.02
N ARG A 208 -8.88 0.53 5.15
CA ARG A 208 -8.44 0.90 3.79
C ARG A 208 -7.31 1.94 3.82
N VAL A 209 -7.39 2.94 4.70
CA VAL A 209 -6.32 3.94 4.90
C VAL A 209 -5.04 3.25 5.38
N CYS A 210 -5.13 2.37 6.40
CA CYS A 210 -3.99 1.60 6.87
C CYS A 210 -3.38 0.73 5.77
N LYS A 211 -4.22 0.06 4.96
CA LYS A 211 -3.77 -0.75 3.82
C LYS A 211 -3.05 0.08 2.77
N THR A 212 -3.51 1.29 2.48
CA THR A 212 -2.78 2.21 1.58
C THR A 212 -1.44 2.62 2.17
N LEU A 213 -1.46 3.10 3.41
CA LEU A 213 -0.28 3.69 4.05
C LEU A 213 0.82 2.66 4.22
N ARG A 214 0.47 1.42 4.58
CA ARG A 214 1.44 0.32 4.64
C ARG A 214 1.83 -0.19 3.26
N GLY A 215 0.92 -0.23 2.30
CA GLY A 215 1.18 -0.85 0.99
C GLY A 215 1.89 -2.20 1.17
N SER A 216 2.98 -2.41 0.45
CA SER A 216 3.77 -3.64 0.48
C SER A 216 4.81 -3.72 1.63
N SER A 217 4.81 -2.80 2.60
CA SER A 217 5.80 -2.78 3.69
C SER A 217 5.90 -4.10 4.48
N ASP A 218 4.76 -4.75 4.75
CA ASP A 218 4.73 -6.00 5.54
C ASP A 218 5.06 -7.23 4.65
N ASP A 219 5.14 -7.06 3.33
CA ASP A 219 5.33 -8.14 2.35
C ASP A 219 6.76 -8.20 1.79
N ILE A 220 7.45 -7.06 1.64
CA ILE A 220 8.81 -7.03 1.08
C ILE A 220 9.76 -7.91 1.91
N GLY A 221 10.42 -8.85 1.23
CA GLY A 221 11.36 -9.78 1.86
C GLY A 221 10.71 -10.83 2.76
N TRP A 222 9.43 -11.17 2.52
CA TRP A 222 8.71 -12.19 3.30
C TRP A 222 9.37 -13.58 3.22
N LEU A 223 10.04 -13.91 2.11
CA LEU A 223 10.73 -15.19 1.94
C LEU A 223 11.87 -15.37 2.95
N GLN A 224 12.65 -14.31 3.21
CA GLN A 224 13.76 -14.34 4.18
C GLN A 224 13.29 -14.54 5.63
N HIS A 225 12.04 -14.20 5.94
CA HIS A 225 11.46 -14.34 7.27
C HIS A 225 10.59 -15.58 7.44
N THR A 226 10.40 -16.36 6.37
CA THR A 226 9.54 -17.55 6.39
C THR A 226 10.31 -18.74 6.98
N PRO A 227 9.81 -19.35 8.07
CA PRO A 227 10.44 -20.53 8.65
C PRO A 227 10.53 -21.69 7.65
N GLY A 228 11.67 -22.36 7.59
CA GLY A 228 11.88 -23.53 6.73
C GLY A 228 12.27 -23.22 5.27
N MET A 229 12.55 -21.96 4.95
CA MET A 229 13.21 -21.59 3.68
C MET A 229 14.73 -21.76 3.81
N ALA A 230 15.36 -22.29 2.76
CA ALA A 230 16.82 -22.44 2.72
C ALA A 230 17.51 -21.06 2.72
N PRO A 231 18.66 -20.91 3.40
CA PRO A 231 19.42 -19.67 3.37
C PRO A 231 19.99 -19.42 1.97
N VAL A 232 20.50 -18.20 1.79
CA VAL A 232 21.24 -17.81 0.59
C VAL A 232 22.73 -17.70 0.89
N GLU A 233 23.56 -17.98 -0.10
CA GLU A 233 25.02 -17.83 -0.03
C GLU A 233 25.46 -16.61 -0.85
N ASP A 234 26.47 -15.87 -0.40
CA ASP A 234 26.99 -14.72 -1.17
C ASP A 234 28.07 -15.16 -2.17
N GLY A 235 27.78 -15.04 -3.46
CA GLY A 235 28.70 -15.36 -4.55
C GLY A 235 29.36 -14.13 -5.20
N THR A 236 29.15 -12.93 -4.66
CA THR A 236 29.53 -11.67 -5.32
C THR A 236 31.02 -11.58 -5.62
N ALA A 237 31.88 -11.95 -4.67
CA ALA A 237 33.33 -11.92 -4.85
C ALA A 237 33.78 -12.85 -5.99
N ARG A 238 33.23 -14.08 -6.04
CA ARG A 238 33.53 -15.05 -7.09
C ARG A 238 33.04 -14.57 -8.45
N PHE A 239 31.83 -14.01 -8.50
CA PHE A 239 31.28 -13.42 -9.71
C PHE A 239 32.18 -12.30 -10.26
N LEU A 240 32.67 -11.39 -9.41
CA LEU A 240 33.55 -10.30 -9.83
C LEU A 240 34.90 -10.81 -10.36
N GLU A 241 35.46 -11.86 -9.76
CA GLU A 241 36.68 -12.51 -10.27
C GLU A 241 36.45 -13.10 -11.67
N LEU A 242 35.37 -13.85 -11.86
CA LEU A 242 35.00 -14.44 -13.15
C LEU A 242 34.76 -13.37 -14.21
N LEU A 243 34.06 -12.30 -13.85
CA LEU A 243 33.84 -11.15 -14.73
C LEU A 243 35.16 -10.50 -15.15
N GLY A 244 36.12 -10.36 -14.23
CA GLY A 244 37.46 -9.85 -14.54
C GLY A 244 38.21 -10.72 -15.55
N LYS A 245 38.14 -12.06 -15.39
CA LYS A 245 38.74 -13.02 -16.33
C LYS A 245 38.11 -12.94 -17.73
N ILE A 246 36.79 -12.91 -17.80
CA ILE A 246 36.04 -12.78 -19.06
C ILE A 246 36.40 -11.49 -19.80
N ARG A 247 36.51 -10.37 -19.08
CA ARG A 247 36.96 -9.10 -19.66
C ARG A 247 38.40 -9.13 -20.18
N ASN A 248 39.24 -10.01 -19.64
CA ASN A 248 40.59 -10.27 -20.12
C ASN A 248 40.65 -11.32 -21.24
N GLY A 249 39.50 -11.77 -21.77
CA GLY A 249 39.39 -12.72 -22.86
C GLY A 249 39.40 -14.20 -22.45
N GLU A 250 39.34 -14.51 -21.15
CA GLU A 250 39.24 -15.89 -20.65
C GLU A 250 37.78 -16.36 -20.65
N HIS A 251 37.36 -16.95 -21.77
CA HIS A 251 36.02 -17.50 -21.94
C HIS A 251 35.99 -19.01 -21.69
N THR A 252 35.26 -19.46 -20.66
CA THR A 252 35.34 -20.86 -20.16
C THR A 252 34.02 -21.62 -20.20
N LEU A 253 32.97 -21.01 -20.76
CA LEU A 253 31.66 -21.65 -20.90
C LEU A 253 31.74 -22.93 -21.76
N PRO A 254 31.19 -24.07 -21.29
CA PRO A 254 31.25 -25.32 -22.01
C PRO A 254 30.33 -25.33 -23.23
N ASN A 255 30.78 -25.98 -24.31
CA ASN A 255 29.95 -26.25 -25.50
C ASN A 255 29.12 -27.56 -25.37
N SER A 256 29.24 -28.26 -24.23
CA SER A 256 28.50 -29.50 -23.93
C SER A 256 27.06 -29.28 -23.45
N VAL A 257 26.64 -28.01 -23.27
CA VAL A 257 25.28 -27.62 -22.87
C VAL A 257 24.67 -26.68 -23.90
N VAL A 258 23.35 -26.53 -23.86
CA VAL A 258 22.60 -25.52 -24.61
C VAL A 258 22.19 -24.39 -23.68
N TYR A 259 22.40 -23.15 -24.07
CA TYR A 259 22.04 -21.97 -23.28
C TYR A 259 20.68 -21.46 -23.71
N LEU A 260 19.73 -21.35 -22.77
CA LEU A 260 18.40 -20.82 -23.01
C LEU A 260 18.20 -19.51 -22.24
N LEU A 261 18.11 -18.40 -22.99
CA LEU A 261 17.79 -17.08 -22.46
C LEU A 261 16.27 -16.91 -22.45
N ILE A 262 15.70 -16.70 -21.27
CA ILE A 262 14.25 -16.65 -21.05
C ILE A 262 13.86 -15.19 -20.76
N PRO A 263 13.21 -14.52 -21.71
CA PRO A 263 12.86 -13.12 -21.56
C PRO A 263 11.70 -12.94 -20.57
N GLY A 264 11.62 -11.76 -19.97
CA GLY A 264 10.54 -11.38 -19.06
C GLY A 264 9.33 -10.76 -19.76
N LEU A 265 8.55 -10.06 -18.96
CA LEU A 265 7.34 -9.36 -19.38
C LEU A 265 7.60 -8.43 -20.59
N PHE A 266 6.64 -8.45 -21.52
CA PHE A 266 6.56 -7.60 -22.72
C PHE A 266 7.77 -7.63 -23.67
N SER A 267 8.55 -8.72 -23.66
CA SER A 267 9.65 -8.95 -24.62
C SER A 267 9.22 -8.94 -26.10
N ASN A 268 7.93 -9.18 -26.37
CA ASN A 268 7.35 -9.10 -27.70
C ASN A 268 7.26 -7.65 -28.24
N HIS A 269 7.37 -6.64 -27.37
CA HIS A 269 7.28 -5.22 -27.72
C HIS A 269 8.64 -4.49 -27.70
N GLY A 270 9.69 -5.11 -27.16
CA GLY A 270 11.04 -4.55 -27.08
C GLY A 270 11.97 -5.14 -28.15
N PRO A 271 12.34 -4.41 -29.22
CA PRO A 271 13.31 -4.92 -30.18
C PRO A 271 14.65 -5.16 -29.47
N LEU A 272 15.34 -6.25 -29.83
CA LEU A 272 16.71 -6.59 -29.39
C LEU A 272 16.89 -7.19 -27.99
N TYR A 273 15.81 -7.56 -27.28
CA TYR A 273 15.89 -8.25 -25.98
C TYR A 273 16.75 -9.52 -26.06
N PHE A 274 17.83 -9.61 -25.26
CA PHE A 274 18.84 -10.68 -25.28
C PHE A 274 19.56 -10.91 -26.62
N VAL A 275 19.29 -10.12 -27.67
CA VAL A 275 19.89 -10.34 -29.00
C VAL A 275 21.39 -10.09 -28.98
N GLY A 276 21.87 -9.12 -28.19
CA GLY A 276 23.29 -8.87 -27.97
C GLY A 276 24.00 -10.08 -27.37
N THR A 277 23.49 -10.57 -26.24
CA THR A 277 24.00 -11.74 -25.52
C THR A 277 23.99 -13.00 -26.40
N LYS A 278 22.90 -13.28 -27.12
CA LYS A 278 22.83 -14.41 -28.05
C LYS A 278 23.92 -14.32 -29.12
N ARG A 279 24.09 -13.14 -29.74
CA ARG A 279 25.12 -12.93 -30.77
C ARG A 279 26.52 -13.11 -30.20
N PHE A 280 26.76 -12.65 -28.98
CA PHE A 280 28.03 -12.82 -28.28
C PHE A 280 28.36 -14.30 -28.06
N PHE A 281 27.42 -15.09 -27.52
CA PHE A 281 27.61 -16.54 -27.32
C PHE A 281 27.77 -17.30 -28.64
N SER A 282 27.02 -16.92 -29.69
CA SER A 282 27.18 -17.52 -31.02
C SER A 282 28.58 -17.27 -31.61
N LYS A 283 29.20 -16.11 -31.36
CA LYS A 283 30.59 -15.84 -31.80
C LYS A 283 31.61 -16.72 -31.11
N MET A 284 31.31 -17.18 -29.88
CA MET A 284 32.12 -18.13 -29.14
C MET A 284 31.86 -19.59 -29.56
N GLY A 285 30.97 -19.84 -30.52
CA GLY A 285 30.59 -21.18 -30.95
C GLY A 285 29.64 -21.91 -30.00
N LEU A 286 28.97 -21.20 -29.10
CA LEU A 286 28.03 -21.78 -28.15
C LEU A 286 26.61 -21.85 -28.72
N ALA A 287 25.90 -22.95 -28.43
CA ALA A 287 24.50 -23.12 -28.79
C ALA A 287 23.61 -22.29 -27.85
N CYS A 288 23.12 -21.13 -28.32
CA CYS A 288 22.34 -20.20 -27.52
C CYS A 288 20.98 -19.89 -28.18
N HIS A 289 19.90 -20.06 -27.43
CA HIS A 289 18.53 -19.83 -27.85
C HIS A 289 17.88 -18.74 -26.98
N ILE A 290 16.91 -18.03 -27.55
CA ILE A 290 16.01 -17.14 -26.81
C ILE A 290 14.65 -17.81 -26.84
N ALA A 291 14.05 -18.05 -25.68
CA ALA A 291 12.74 -18.69 -25.58
C ALA A 291 11.67 -17.80 -26.26
N LYS A 292 10.80 -18.42 -27.05
CA LYS A 292 9.69 -17.75 -27.72
C LYS A 292 8.41 -18.03 -26.92
N ILE A 293 8.21 -17.27 -25.85
CA ILE A 293 7.04 -17.42 -24.96
C ILE A 293 6.12 -16.20 -25.05
N HIS A 294 4.85 -16.40 -24.70
CA HIS A 294 3.88 -15.32 -24.62
C HIS A 294 4.17 -14.49 -23.37
N SER A 295 4.82 -13.33 -23.56
CA SER A 295 5.33 -12.54 -22.43
C SER A 295 4.26 -12.05 -21.45
N GLU A 296 2.98 -12.03 -21.85
CA GLU A 296 1.83 -11.57 -21.04
C GLU A 296 1.00 -12.72 -20.47
N ALA A 297 1.29 -13.96 -20.82
CA ALA A 297 0.56 -15.12 -20.31
C ALA A 297 0.93 -15.41 -18.85
N SER A 298 0.09 -16.20 -18.17
CA SER A 298 0.33 -16.57 -16.77
C SER A 298 1.64 -17.35 -16.60
N VAL A 299 2.16 -17.34 -15.38
CA VAL A 299 3.38 -18.07 -15.00
C VAL A 299 3.21 -19.57 -15.27
N GLU A 300 2.06 -20.17 -14.96
CA GLU A 300 1.79 -21.59 -15.18
C GLU A 300 1.72 -21.94 -16.67
N HIS A 301 1.11 -21.07 -17.48
CA HIS A 301 1.06 -21.27 -18.93
C HIS A 301 2.47 -21.23 -19.54
N ASN A 302 3.25 -20.21 -19.21
CA ASN A 302 4.63 -20.10 -19.68
C ASN A 302 5.52 -21.23 -19.13
N ALA A 303 5.27 -21.71 -17.92
CA ALA A 303 5.97 -22.86 -17.36
C ALA A 303 5.76 -24.13 -18.20
N CYS A 304 4.53 -24.36 -18.69
CA CYS A 304 4.21 -25.48 -19.57
C CYS A 304 4.92 -25.35 -20.94
N GLU A 305 4.88 -24.18 -21.56
CA GLU A 305 5.56 -23.91 -22.84
C GLU A 305 7.08 -24.07 -22.70
N LEU A 306 7.66 -23.55 -21.62
CA LEU A 306 9.08 -23.67 -21.31
C LEU A 306 9.50 -25.13 -21.09
N LYS A 307 8.67 -25.93 -20.43
CA LYS A 307 8.89 -27.37 -20.28
C LYS A 307 9.04 -28.05 -21.64
N GLN A 308 8.10 -27.81 -22.56
CA GLN A 308 8.15 -28.37 -23.92
C GLN A 308 9.41 -27.90 -24.67
N TYR A 309 9.72 -26.60 -24.59
CA TYR A 309 10.88 -26.01 -25.25
C TYR A 309 12.20 -26.64 -24.77
N MET A 310 12.34 -26.87 -23.45
CA MET A 310 13.53 -27.53 -22.88
C MET A 310 13.65 -28.99 -23.32
N GLU A 311 12.53 -29.71 -23.40
CA GLU A 311 12.51 -31.09 -23.90
C GLU A 311 12.91 -31.18 -25.37
N GLU A 312 12.43 -30.27 -26.21
CA GLU A 312 12.79 -30.22 -27.64
C GLU A 312 14.27 -29.91 -27.84
N LEU A 313 14.83 -28.96 -27.08
CA LEU A 313 16.26 -28.65 -27.12
C LEU A 313 17.10 -29.84 -26.69
N TYR A 314 16.71 -30.52 -25.61
CA TYR A 314 17.40 -31.72 -25.14
C TYR A 314 17.32 -32.85 -26.18
N TRP A 315 16.13 -33.11 -26.72
CA TRP A 315 15.90 -34.13 -27.75
C TRP A 315 16.72 -33.86 -29.03
N GLY A 316 16.71 -32.62 -29.51
CA GLY A 316 17.38 -32.24 -30.76
C GLY A 316 18.91 -32.16 -30.66
N SER A 317 19.45 -31.93 -29.46
CA SER A 317 20.90 -31.75 -29.27
C SER A 317 21.61 -32.87 -28.50
N GLY A 318 20.86 -33.65 -27.71
CA GLY A 318 21.40 -34.59 -26.73
C GLY A 318 22.11 -33.93 -25.54
N LYS A 319 21.99 -32.61 -25.39
CA LYS A 319 22.71 -31.81 -24.38
C LYS A 319 21.75 -31.27 -23.33
N ARG A 320 22.20 -31.21 -22.07
CA ARG A 320 21.47 -30.52 -21.00
C ARG A 320 21.36 -29.03 -21.30
N VAL A 321 20.28 -28.41 -20.82
CA VAL A 321 19.94 -27.01 -21.04
C VAL A 321 20.27 -26.20 -19.79
N MET A 322 20.98 -25.08 -19.94
CA MET A 322 21.27 -24.14 -18.87
C MET A 322 20.44 -22.87 -19.05
N LEU A 323 19.73 -22.47 -17.99
CA LEU A 323 18.70 -21.45 -18.06
C LEU A 323 19.19 -20.12 -17.49
N LEU A 324 18.90 -19.02 -18.18
CA LEU A 324 19.04 -17.67 -17.66
C LEU A 324 17.73 -16.93 -17.91
N GLY A 325 16.96 -16.71 -16.84
CA GLY A 325 15.72 -15.96 -16.89
C GLY A 325 15.87 -14.56 -16.34
N HIS A 326 15.31 -13.57 -17.04
CA HIS A 326 15.25 -12.19 -16.56
C HIS A 326 13.83 -11.81 -16.15
N SER A 327 13.67 -11.06 -15.06
CA SER A 327 12.36 -10.57 -14.60
C SER A 327 11.34 -11.72 -14.48
N LYS A 328 10.13 -11.60 -15.06
CA LYS A 328 9.14 -12.68 -15.12
C LYS A 328 9.68 -13.97 -15.76
N GLY A 329 10.63 -13.89 -16.69
CA GLY A 329 11.21 -15.08 -17.34
C GLY A 329 11.97 -15.99 -16.37
N GLY A 330 12.58 -15.42 -15.32
CA GLY A 330 13.18 -16.21 -14.24
C GLY A 330 12.12 -16.88 -13.35
N VAL A 331 11.00 -16.18 -13.13
CA VAL A 331 9.84 -16.72 -12.40
C VAL A 331 9.18 -17.86 -13.17
N ASP A 332 8.98 -17.71 -14.48
CA ASP A 332 8.43 -18.71 -15.38
C ASP A 332 9.32 -19.96 -15.44
N ALA A 333 10.64 -19.77 -15.52
CA ALA A 333 11.60 -20.87 -15.51
C ALA A 333 11.61 -21.62 -14.17
N ALA A 334 11.57 -20.89 -13.06
CA ALA A 334 11.48 -21.50 -11.74
C ALA A 334 10.17 -22.27 -11.55
N ALA A 335 9.06 -21.75 -12.06
CA ALA A 335 7.77 -22.43 -12.06
C ALA A 335 7.80 -23.71 -12.89
N ALA A 336 8.40 -23.69 -14.09
CA ALA A 336 8.58 -24.89 -14.91
C ALA A 336 9.34 -25.99 -14.17
N LEU A 337 10.43 -25.63 -13.49
CA LEU A 337 11.22 -26.56 -12.69
C LEU A 337 10.48 -27.08 -11.46
N SER A 338 9.64 -26.26 -10.83
CA SER A 338 8.89 -26.65 -9.63
C SER A 338 7.71 -27.56 -9.96
N LEU A 339 7.02 -27.31 -11.08
CA LEU A 339 5.84 -28.07 -11.52
C LEU A 339 6.21 -29.38 -12.25
N TYR A 340 7.28 -29.35 -13.05
CA TYR A 340 7.62 -30.44 -13.98
C TYR A 340 9.01 -31.04 -13.70
N TRP A 341 9.46 -31.02 -12.44
CA TRP A 341 10.80 -31.49 -12.07
C TRP A 341 11.09 -32.93 -12.53
N SER A 342 10.11 -33.83 -12.42
CA SER A 342 10.25 -35.23 -12.83
C SER A 342 10.71 -35.38 -14.28
N ASP A 343 10.23 -34.49 -15.14
CA ASP A 343 10.49 -34.51 -16.58
C ASP A 343 11.77 -33.75 -16.90
N LEU A 344 12.12 -32.73 -16.12
CA LEU A 344 13.21 -31.79 -16.43
C LEU A 344 14.54 -32.11 -15.71
N LYS A 345 14.54 -32.91 -14.65
CA LYS A 345 15.73 -33.15 -13.79
C LYS A 345 16.99 -33.56 -14.55
N ASP A 346 16.85 -34.44 -15.56
CA ASP A 346 17.98 -34.96 -16.34
C ASP A 346 18.28 -34.10 -17.57
N LYS A 347 17.41 -33.12 -17.85
CA LYS A 347 17.47 -32.27 -19.04
C LYS A 347 17.99 -30.87 -18.74
N VAL A 348 17.83 -30.37 -17.52
CA VAL A 348 18.25 -29.01 -17.12
C VAL A 348 19.48 -29.07 -16.22
N ALA A 349 20.49 -28.25 -16.51
CA ALA A 349 21.76 -28.19 -15.79
C ALA A 349 21.76 -27.19 -14.62
N GLY A 350 20.94 -26.14 -14.67
CA GLY A 350 20.87 -25.09 -13.65
C GLY A 350 20.05 -23.89 -14.10
N LEU A 351 19.75 -22.99 -13.18
CA LEU A 351 18.99 -21.77 -13.44
C LEU A 351 19.65 -20.54 -12.79
N VAL A 352 19.82 -19.49 -13.60
CA VAL A 352 20.13 -18.13 -13.15
C VAL A 352 18.87 -17.27 -13.21
N LEU A 353 18.49 -16.66 -12.09
CA LEU A 353 17.43 -15.67 -12.00
C LEU A 353 18.04 -14.26 -11.93
N VAL A 354 17.81 -13.45 -12.95
CA VAL A 354 18.33 -12.09 -13.05
C VAL A 354 17.21 -11.10 -12.79
N GLN A 355 17.30 -10.33 -11.70
CA GLN A 355 16.32 -9.29 -11.35
C GLN A 355 14.88 -9.82 -11.37
N SER A 356 14.69 -11.09 -10.99
CA SER A 356 13.41 -11.78 -11.09
C SER A 356 12.59 -11.53 -9.82
N PRO A 357 11.32 -11.09 -9.91
CA PRO A 357 10.46 -10.89 -8.74
C PRO A 357 9.98 -12.25 -8.19
N PHE A 358 10.92 -13.05 -7.69
CA PHE A 358 10.65 -14.40 -7.21
C PHE A 358 9.73 -14.37 -6.00
N ALA A 359 9.98 -13.48 -5.03
CA ALA A 359 9.11 -13.26 -3.88
C ALA A 359 7.86 -12.42 -4.22
N GLY A 360 7.84 -11.75 -5.37
CA GLY A 360 6.83 -10.79 -5.78
C GLY A 360 7.42 -9.41 -6.07
N SER A 361 6.55 -8.47 -6.42
CA SER A 361 6.92 -7.07 -6.64
C SER A 361 5.99 -6.13 -5.87
N PRO A 362 6.52 -5.13 -5.15
CA PRO A 362 5.70 -4.13 -4.48
C PRO A 362 4.96 -3.25 -5.48
N ILE A 363 5.55 -3.03 -6.67
CA ILE A 363 4.94 -2.28 -7.75
C ILE A 363 3.70 -3.01 -8.27
N ALA A 364 3.82 -4.30 -8.60
CA ALA A 364 2.68 -5.11 -9.03
C ALA A 364 1.59 -5.20 -7.95
N SER A 365 2.01 -5.46 -6.71
CA SER A 365 1.11 -5.65 -5.58
C SER A 365 0.36 -4.37 -5.23
N ASP A 366 1.02 -3.22 -5.13
CA ASP A 366 0.37 -1.97 -4.78
C ASP A 366 -0.62 -1.50 -5.85
N ILE A 367 -0.30 -1.75 -7.13
CA ILE A 367 -1.19 -1.35 -8.23
C ILE A 367 -2.41 -2.24 -8.31
N LEU A 368 -2.30 -3.54 -8.00
CA LEU A 368 -3.42 -4.48 -8.10
C LEU A 368 -4.20 -4.65 -6.79
N ARG A 369 -3.66 -4.21 -5.64
CA ARG A 369 -4.29 -4.43 -4.33
C ARG A 369 -5.66 -3.76 -4.22
N GLU A 370 -6.67 -4.58 -3.95
CA GLU A 370 -8.03 -4.10 -3.72
C GLU A 370 -8.17 -3.31 -2.42
N GLY A 371 -9.04 -2.30 -2.44
CA GLY A 371 -9.42 -1.55 -1.24
C GLY A 371 -8.36 -0.56 -0.74
N GLN A 372 -7.28 -0.30 -1.48
CA GLN A 372 -6.43 0.85 -1.20
C GLN A 372 -7.18 2.16 -1.49
N ILE A 373 -7.21 3.08 -0.52
CA ILE A 373 -7.46 4.51 -0.74
C ILE A 373 -6.13 5.11 -1.20
N ALA A 374 -5.63 4.75 -2.38
CA ALA A 374 -4.41 5.35 -2.90
C ALA A 374 -4.68 6.81 -3.30
N ASP A 375 -3.68 7.68 -3.19
CA ASP A 375 -3.68 8.91 -3.96
C ASP A 375 -3.85 8.50 -5.44
N LYS A 376 -5.03 8.79 -5.98
CA LYS A 376 -5.43 8.42 -7.34
C LYS A 376 -4.36 8.87 -8.34
N GLU A 377 -3.68 9.98 -8.05
CA GLU A 377 -2.62 10.51 -8.88
C GLU A 377 -1.33 9.69 -8.78
N THR A 378 -0.85 9.31 -7.59
CA THR A 378 0.31 8.42 -7.45
C THR A 378 0.09 7.06 -8.15
N ARG A 379 -1.10 6.45 -8.00
CA ARG A 379 -1.43 5.20 -8.69
C ARG A 379 -1.45 5.39 -10.21
N LYS A 380 -2.10 6.45 -10.71
CA LYS A 380 -2.09 6.78 -12.14
C LYS A 380 -0.70 7.06 -12.67
N ILE A 381 0.18 7.71 -11.90
CA ILE A 381 1.56 8.00 -12.33
C ILE A 381 2.33 6.70 -12.43
N MET A 382 2.23 5.80 -11.44
CA MET A 382 2.86 4.49 -11.50
C MET A 382 2.28 3.65 -12.64
N GLU A 383 0.95 3.59 -12.77
CA GLU A 383 0.28 2.96 -13.90
C GLU A 383 0.72 3.57 -15.24
N LEU A 384 0.90 4.88 -15.36
CA LEU A 384 1.35 5.52 -16.61
C LEU A 384 2.81 5.18 -16.90
N LEU A 385 3.70 5.23 -15.91
CA LEU A 385 5.10 4.84 -16.08
C LEU A 385 5.20 3.37 -16.50
N ILE A 386 4.48 2.51 -15.81
CA ILE A 386 4.43 1.06 -16.06
C ILE A 386 3.79 0.85 -17.42
N CYS A 387 2.54 1.22 -17.67
CA CYS A 387 1.86 1.04 -18.96
C CYS A 387 2.59 1.68 -20.16
N LYS A 388 3.28 2.83 -20.02
CA LYS A 388 4.11 3.38 -21.12
C LYS A 388 5.40 2.58 -21.34
N LEU A 389 5.96 1.96 -20.30
CA LEU A 389 7.05 0.98 -20.41
C LEU A 389 6.57 -0.40 -20.89
N ILE A 390 5.32 -0.75 -20.60
CA ILE A 390 4.80 -2.12 -20.64
C ILE A 390 3.86 -2.40 -21.82
N LYS A 391 3.15 -1.41 -22.39
CA LYS A 391 2.31 -1.55 -23.60
C LYS A 391 1.41 -2.82 -23.66
N GLY A 392 1.05 -3.44 -22.54
CA GLY A 392 0.31 -4.70 -22.50
C GLY A 392 -0.64 -4.82 -21.30
N ASP A 393 -1.26 -5.99 -21.12
CA ASP A 393 -2.33 -6.18 -20.13
C ASP A 393 -1.80 -6.16 -18.68
N ILE A 394 -2.41 -5.33 -17.83
CA ILE A 394 -2.09 -5.21 -16.40
C ILE A 394 -2.33 -6.53 -15.64
N ARG A 395 -3.19 -7.41 -16.18
CA ARG A 395 -3.40 -8.77 -15.65
C ARG A 395 -2.15 -9.62 -15.71
N ALA A 396 -1.22 -9.35 -16.62
CA ALA A 396 0.06 -10.06 -16.68
C ALA A 396 0.97 -9.80 -15.45
N LEU A 397 0.65 -8.80 -14.62
CA LEU A 397 1.32 -8.51 -13.36
C LEU A 397 0.71 -9.28 -12.17
N GLU A 398 -0.46 -9.92 -12.33
CA GLU A 398 -1.18 -10.57 -11.23
C GLU A 398 -0.32 -11.66 -10.57
N ASP A 399 0.32 -12.51 -11.37
CA ASP A 399 1.19 -13.58 -10.87
C ASP A 399 2.47 -13.07 -10.20
N LEU A 400 2.79 -11.78 -10.36
CA LEU A 400 3.95 -11.13 -9.73
C LEU A 400 3.58 -10.44 -8.41
N THR A 401 2.31 -10.48 -8.00
CA THR A 401 1.89 -9.98 -6.68
C THR A 401 2.40 -10.89 -5.56
N TYR A 402 2.59 -10.33 -4.37
CA TYR A 402 3.03 -11.11 -3.20
C TYR A 402 2.07 -12.25 -2.86
N ASP A 403 0.76 -12.03 -2.98
CA ASP A 403 -0.25 -13.03 -2.65
C ASP A 403 -0.12 -14.25 -3.57
N LYS A 404 -0.05 -14.03 -4.89
CA LYS A 404 0.11 -15.10 -5.88
C LYS A 404 1.44 -15.81 -5.79
N ARG A 405 2.55 -15.07 -5.62
CA ARG A 405 3.87 -15.68 -5.45
C ARG A 405 3.96 -16.52 -4.19
N ARG A 406 3.35 -16.07 -3.09
CA ARG A 406 3.32 -16.80 -1.82
C ARG A 406 2.52 -18.08 -1.93
N GLU A 407 1.32 -18.01 -2.52
CA GLU A 407 0.47 -19.18 -2.80
C GLU A 407 1.26 -20.23 -3.61
N PHE A 408 1.84 -19.82 -4.74
CA PHE A 408 2.58 -20.71 -5.64
C PHE A 408 3.81 -21.35 -4.95
N ILE A 409 4.66 -20.57 -4.30
CA ILE A 409 5.93 -21.06 -3.72
C ILE A 409 5.68 -22.02 -2.54
N MET A 410 4.61 -21.80 -1.77
CA MET A 410 4.26 -22.66 -0.64
C MET A 410 3.79 -24.04 -1.10
N GLU A 411 3.12 -24.13 -2.24
CA GLU A 411 2.66 -25.39 -2.82
C GLU A 411 3.74 -26.06 -3.69
N HIS A 412 4.55 -25.27 -4.39
CA HIS A 412 5.51 -25.74 -5.39
C HIS A 412 6.92 -25.22 -5.10
N LYS A 413 7.66 -25.95 -4.26
CA LYS A 413 9.04 -25.61 -3.93
C LYS A 413 9.99 -25.92 -5.09
N LEU A 414 10.95 -25.03 -5.31
CA LEU A 414 12.08 -25.27 -6.21
C LEU A 414 12.90 -26.49 -5.71
N PRO A 415 13.29 -27.42 -6.61
CA PRO A 415 14.09 -28.59 -6.24
C PRO A 415 15.48 -28.22 -5.70
N GLU A 416 15.88 -28.77 -4.56
CA GLU A 416 17.18 -28.46 -3.92
C GLU A 416 18.39 -28.93 -4.75
N GLN A 417 18.20 -29.93 -5.61
CA GLN A 417 19.27 -30.53 -6.41
C GLN A 417 19.74 -29.61 -7.53
N ILE A 418 18.91 -28.67 -7.99
CA ILE A 418 19.30 -27.81 -9.11
C ILE A 418 20.29 -26.72 -8.65
N PRO A 419 21.40 -26.48 -9.37
CA PRO A 419 22.23 -25.31 -9.14
C PRO A 419 21.44 -24.03 -9.42
N LEU A 420 21.47 -23.09 -8.47
CA LEU A 420 20.68 -21.86 -8.52
C LEU A 420 21.57 -20.64 -8.23
N ILE A 421 21.43 -19.62 -9.08
CA ILE A 421 21.99 -18.29 -8.84
C ILE A 421 20.85 -17.29 -8.90
N SER A 422 20.82 -16.36 -7.95
CA SER A 422 20.00 -15.16 -8.07
C SER A 422 20.87 -13.91 -8.15
N PHE A 423 20.47 -12.97 -8.97
CA PHE A 423 21.19 -11.72 -9.21
C PHE A 423 20.24 -10.55 -9.02
N HIS A 424 20.65 -9.57 -8.23
CA HIS A 424 19.93 -8.30 -8.10
C HIS A 424 20.91 -7.13 -8.07
N SER A 425 20.40 -5.94 -8.38
CA SER A 425 21.16 -4.69 -8.37
C SER A 425 20.21 -3.54 -8.04
N GLU A 426 20.75 -2.33 -7.95
CA GLU A 426 20.02 -1.11 -7.62
C GLU A 426 20.04 -0.15 -8.80
N ALA A 427 18.92 0.48 -9.13
CA ALA A 427 18.90 1.56 -10.12
C ALA A 427 19.56 2.83 -9.56
N SER A 428 20.16 3.61 -10.45
CA SER A 428 20.67 4.93 -10.07
C SER A 428 19.53 5.93 -9.87
N ILE A 429 19.39 6.44 -8.66
CA ILE A 429 18.47 7.53 -8.28
C ILE A 429 19.13 8.92 -8.35
N ALA A 430 20.23 9.06 -9.10
CA ALA A 430 20.94 10.32 -9.20
C ALA A 430 20.05 11.42 -9.83
N LEU A 431 20.18 12.65 -9.30
CA LEU A 431 19.41 13.82 -9.77
C LEU A 431 19.49 14.04 -11.28
N GLY A 432 20.63 13.73 -11.92
CA GLY A 432 20.79 13.85 -13.37
C GLY A 432 19.89 12.90 -14.17
N VAL A 433 19.65 11.68 -13.68
CA VAL A 433 18.77 10.69 -14.34
C VAL A 433 17.30 11.05 -14.11
N LEU A 434 16.98 11.54 -12.92
CA LEU A 434 15.64 12.00 -12.56
C LEU A 434 15.26 13.33 -13.24
N ALA A 435 16.21 14.22 -13.52
CA ALA A 435 15.96 15.50 -14.19
C ALA A 435 15.35 15.31 -15.59
N THR A 436 15.69 14.22 -16.28
CA THR A 436 15.06 13.84 -17.56
C THR A 436 13.55 13.60 -17.39
N MET A 437 13.09 13.11 -16.22
CA MET A 437 11.66 12.98 -15.93
C MET A 437 10.98 14.33 -15.68
N THR A 438 11.64 15.25 -14.98
CA THR A 438 11.08 16.58 -14.73
C THR A 438 10.87 17.34 -16.04
N GLN A 439 11.81 17.25 -16.98
CA GLN A 439 11.70 17.89 -18.30
C GLN A 439 10.55 17.31 -19.14
N ILE A 440 10.38 15.98 -19.11
CA ILE A 440 9.29 15.28 -19.81
C ILE A 440 7.93 15.56 -19.16
N ALA A 441 7.86 15.55 -17.83
CA ALA A 441 6.66 15.90 -17.09
C ALA A 441 6.22 17.34 -17.44
N GLN A 442 7.14 18.30 -17.45
CA GLN A 442 6.86 19.69 -17.85
C GLN A 442 6.37 19.83 -19.30
N THR A 443 6.79 18.94 -20.21
CA THR A 443 6.31 18.94 -21.62
C THR A 443 4.97 18.22 -21.81
N GLU A 444 4.62 17.24 -20.96
CA GLU A 444 3.30 16.59 -20.98
C GLU A 444 2.23 17.27 -20.09
N LEU A 445 2.64 18.15 -19.16
CA LEU A 445 1.76 18.90 -18.24
C LEU A 445 1.08 20.20 -18.77
N PRO A 446 0.99 20.58 -20.07
CA PRO A 446 0.22 21.78 -20.44
C PRO A 446 -1.31 21.66 -20.24
N TRP A 447 -1.85 20.52 -19.79
CA TRP A 447 -3.30 20.22 -19.84
C TRP A 447 -3.97 19.82 -18.51
N LEU A 448 -3.32 19.99 -17.36
CA LEU A 448 -4.02 19.87 -16.07
C LEU A 448 -4.62 21.22 -15.66
N PRO A 449 -5.96 21.38 -15.59
CA PRO A 449 -6.57 22.65 -15.21
C PRO A 449 -6.33 22.88 -13.71
N LEU A 450 -5.31 23.67 -13.40
CA LEU A 450 -5.25 24.37 -12.12
C LEU A 450 -6.45 25.32 -12.06
N PRO A 451 -7.24 25.37 -10.96
CA PRO A 451 -8.32 26.33 -10.84
C PRO A 451 -7.72 27.74 -10.72
N ARG A 452 -7.64 28.46 -11.84
CA ARG A 452 -7.34 29.89 -11.84
C ARG A 452 -8.64 30.65 -11.57
N LEU A 453 -8.64 31.46 -10.52
CA LEU A 453 -9.64 32.49 -10.29
C LEU A 453 -9.63 33.47 -11.49
N GLY A 454 -10.79 33.60 -12.14
CA GLY A 454 -11.20 34.84 -12.79
C GLY A 454 -10.97 34.96 -14.31
N VAL A 455 -12.09 35.29 -14.97
CA VAL A 455 -12.27 35.95 -16.28
C VAL A 455 -12.42 35.04 -17.52
N GLU A 456 -13.64 35.09 -18.09
CA GLU A 456 -14.12 34.56 -19.38
C GLU A 456 -13.49 35.37 -20.55
N GLU A 457 -12.95 34.81 -21.66
CA GLU A 457 -13.55 34.30 -22.92
C GLU A 457 -12.40 34.34 -24.01
N PRO A 458 -12.56 33.96 -25.31
CA PRO A 458 -13.10 32.75 -25.93
C PRO A 458 -12.10 32.06 -26.92
N ASP A 459 -12.57 30.95 -27.51
CA ASP A 459 -11.90 29.95 -28.38
C ASP A 459 -10.98 30.46 -29.52
N VAL A 460 -9.79 29.84 -29.61
CA VAL A 460 -9.03 29.70 -30.87
C VAL A 460 -8.55 28.25 -31.02
N LEU A 461 -9.11 27.56 -32.02
CA LEU A 461 -8.65 26.25 -32.50
C LEU A 461 -7.15 26.27 -32.80
N HIS A 462 -6.36 25.44 -32.10
CA HIS A 462 -5.04 25.00 -32.57
C HIS A 462 -5.01 23.48 -32.58
N ALA A 463 -5.10 22.91 -33.78
CA ALA A 463 -4.75 21.53 -34.07
C ALA A 463 -3.24 21.36 -33.84
N GLY A 464 -2.86 21.02 -32.61
CA GLY A 464 -1.48 20.72 -32.24
C GLY A 464 -1.12 19.29 -32.65
N CYS A 465 -0.14 19.16 -33.54
CA CYS A 465 0.48 17.89 -33.90
C CYS A 465 1.07 17.24 -32.62
N GLN A 466 0.47 16.14 -32.14
CA GLN A 466 0.96 15.41 -30.98
C GLN A 466 2.24 14.66 -31.36
N VAL A 467 3.39 15.15 -30.91
CA VAL A 467 4.63 14.35 -30.90
C VAL A 467 4.61 13.54 -29.60
N PRO A 468 4.52 12.20 -29.63
CA PRO A 468 4.50 11.40 -28.41
C PRO A 468 5.84 11.57 -27.68
N VAL A 469 5.80 12.09 -26.45
CA VAL A 469 7.01 12.22 -25.63
C VAL A 469 7.39 10.83 -25.12
N ALA A 470 8.48 10.29 -25.65
CA ALA A 470 9.01 9.00 -25.23
C ALA A 470 9.76 9.14 -23.91
N ILE A 471 9.27 8.48 -22.87
CA ILE A 471 9.96 8.37 -21.57
C ILE A 471 11.13 7.39 -21.71
N PRO A 472 12.39 7.80 -21.44
CA PRO A 472 13.52 6.88 -21.39
C PRO A 472 13.31 5.82 -20.31
N ILE A 473 13.57 4.55 -20.64
CA ILE A 473 13.36 3.41 -19.73
C ILE A 473 14.12 3.60 -18.42
N SER A 474 15.39 4.03 -18.50
CA SER A 474 16.25 4.29 -17.34
C SER A 474 15.70 5.37 -16.41
N ALA A 475 15.04 6.39 -16.97
CA ALA A 475 14.46 7.49 -16.19
C ALA A 475 13.22 7.03 -15.43
N ALA A 476 12.38 6.18 -16.05
CA ALA A 476 11.25 5.57 -15.38
C ALA A 476 11.69 4.57 -14.30
N MET A 477 12.71 3.75 -14.55
CA MET A 477 13.28 2.86 -13.53
C MET A 477 13.84 3.63 -12.33
N ALA A 478 14.54 4.74 -12.57
CA ALA A 478 15.04 5.61 -11.51
C ALA A 478 13.89 6.23 -10.67
N ALA A 479 12.80 6.65 -11.32
CA ALA A 479 11.63 7.18 -10.63
C ALA A 479 10.94 6.11 -9.76
N CYS A 480 10.75 4.90 -10.28
CA CYS A 480 10.18 3.80 -9.52
C CYS A 480 11.10 3.34 -8.37
N ALA A 481 12.41 3.27 -8.59
CA ALA A 481 13.38 2.97 -7.52
C ALA A 481 13.36 4.02 -6.42
N LEU A 482 13.29 5.32 -6.79
CA LEU A 482 13.13 6.40 -5.82
C LEU A 482 11.80 6.28 -5.05
N HIS A 483 10.71 5.91 -5.72
CA HIS A 483 9.43 5.68 -5.06
C HIS A 483 9.54 4.59 -3.99
N LEU A 484 10.13 3.44 -4.31
CA LEU A 484 10.31 2.33 -3.37
C LEU A 484 11.26 2.71 -2.23
N GLN A 485 12.32 3.45 -2.51
CA GLN A 485 13.25 3.93 -1.48
C GLN A 485 12.58 4.93 -0.52
N LEU A 486 11.77 5.87 -1.02
CA LEU A 486 11.08 6.85 -0.19
C LEU A 486 9.92 6.25 0.58
N ARG A 487 9.16 5.33 -0.04
CA ARG A 487 7.96 4.74 0.55
C ARG A 487 8.27 3.62 1.54
N TYR A 488 9.26 2.78 1.21
CA TYR A 488 9.54 1.55 1.96
C TYR A 488 10.94 1.52 2.57
N GLY A 489 11.83 2.45 2.21
CA GLY A 489 13.24 2.37 2.63
C GLY A 489 14.03 1.28 1.89
N GLU A 490 13.43 0.67 0.87
CA GLU A 490 13.95 -0.52 0.21
C GLU A 490 14.64 -0.17 -1.11
N LYS A 491 15.76 -0.85 -1.34
CA LYS A 491 16.55 -0.67 -2.57
C LYS A 491 15.99 -1.54 -3.68
N SER A 492 16.04 -1.04 -4.91
CA SER A 492 15.41 -1.69 -6.06
C SER A 492 16.12 -1.32 -7.37
N ASP A 493 16.00 -2.21 -8.36
CA ASP A 493 16.37 -1.98 -9.76
C ASP A 493 15.35 -1.12 -10.54
N GLY A 494 14.29 -0.65 -9.88
CA GLY A 494 13.20 0.11 -10.46
C GLY A 494 11.87 -0.66 -10.53
N LEU A 495 11.86 -1.99 -10.41
CA LEU A 495 10.61 -2.77 -10.41
C LEU A 495 10.57 -3.86 -9.33
N VAL A 496 11.73 -4.41 -8.98
CA VAL A 496 11.89 -5.48 -8.01
C VAL A 496 12.81 -5.00 -6.90
N THR A 497 12.46 -5.25 -5.63
CA THR A 497 13.36 -4.93 -4.53
C THR A 497 14.51 -5.93 -4.51
N CYS A 498 15.67 -5.52 -4.00
CA CYS A 498 16.82 -6.42 -3.84
C CYS A 498 16.44 -7.67 -3.05
N ARG A 499 15.62 -7.52 -1.99
CA ARG A 499 15.17 -8.62 -1.14
C ARG A 499 14.25 -9.59 -1.88
N ASP A 500 13.34 -9.07 -2.70
CA ASP A 500 12.37 -9.93 -3.40
C ASP A 500 12.95 -10.68 -4.60
N ALA A 501 14.14 -10.28 -5.04
CA ALA A 501 14.90 -10.96 -6.09
C ALA A 501 15.78 -12.11 -5.57
N GLU A 502 15.99 -12.23 -4.27
CA GLU A 502 16.77 -13.32 -3.67
C GLU A 502 15.95 -14.60 -3.59
N VAL A 503 16.54 -15.70 -4.07
CA VAL A 503 15.86 -17.01 -4.12
C VAL A 503 16.44 -17.94 -3.05
N PRO A 504 15.60 -18.54 -2.18
CA PRO A 504 16.05 -19.51 -1.18
C PRO A 504 16.89 -20.64 -1.79
N GLY A 505 18.01 -20.98 -1.16
CA GLY A 505 18.90 -22.05 -1.62
C GLY A 505 19.77 -21.70 -2.84
N SER A 506 19.80 -20.43 -3.24
CA SER A 506 20.67 -19.94 -4.33
C SER A 506 21.94 -19.26 -3.81
N VAL A 507 22.94 -19.20 -4.70
CA VAL A 507 24.06 -18.28 -4.57
C VAL A 507 23.64 -16.92 -5.12
N VAL A 508 23.63 -15.90 -4.27
CA VAL A 508 23.20 -14.53 -4.61
C VAL A 508 24.39 -13.69 -5.03
N VAL A 509 24.24 -12.93 -6.11
CA VAL A 509 25.21 -11.93 -6.60
C VAL A 509 24.67 -10.53 -6.42
N ARG A 510 25.43 -9.68 -5.71
CA ARG A 510 25.07 -8.31 -5.30
C ARG A 510 26.13 -7.30 -5.73
N PRO A 511 26.25 -6.97 -7.04
CA PRO A 511 27.28 -6.05 -7.48
C PRO A 511 27.02 -4.63 -6.96
N ASP A 512 28.07 -3.91 -6.57
CA ASP A 512 27.98 -2.50 -6.17
C ASP A 512 27.56 -1.57 -7.33
N ARG A 513 27.78 -2.03 -8.57
CA ARG A 513 27.39 -1.30 -9.77
C ARG A 513 25.88 -1.18 -9.82
N LYS A 514 25.40 0.05 -9.98
CA LYS A 514 23.97 0.36 -10.09
C LYS A 514 23.44 0.07 -11.48
N LEU A 515 22.65 -0.99 -11.61
CA LEU A 515 22.04 -1.44 -12.85
C LEU A 515 20.52 -1.38 -12.70
N ASP A 516 19.86 -0.66 -13.60
CA ASP A 516 18.40 -0.68 -13.68
C ASP A 516 17.88 -2.04 -14.16
N HIS A 517 16.57 -2.25 -14.04
CA HIS A 517 15.92 -3.51 -14.39
C HIS A 517 16.14 -3.93 -15.85
N ALA A 518 16.36 -2.99 -16.78
CA ALA A 518 16.47 -3.27 -18.21
C ALA A 518 17.93 -3.50 -18.66
N TRP A 519 18.89 -3.09 -17.84
CA TRP A 519 20.30 -3.05 -18.21
C TRP A 519 20.87 -4.43 -18.56
N MET A 520 20.42 -5.49 -17.89
CA MET A 520 20.93 -6.86 -18.10
C MET A 520 20.52 -7.48 -19.44
N VAL A 521 19.56 -6.89 -20.17
CA VAL A 521 18.96 -7.50 -21.36
C VAL A 521 19.11 -6.66 -22.65
N TYR A 522 19.34 -5.36 -22.52
CA TYR A 522 19.57 -4.47 -23.65
C TYR A 522 21.03 -4.03 -23.75
N SER A 523 21.66 -4.33 -24.89
CA SER A 523 23.02 -3.87 -25.17
C SER A 523 23.04 -2.36 -25.46
N SER A 524 23.95 -1.62 -24.82
CA SER A 524 24.22 -0.23 -25.21
C SER A 524 24.88 -0.21 -26.61
N GLY A 525 24.47 0.74 -27.46
CA GLY A 525 25.05 0.91 -28.79
C GLY A 525 26.49 1.45 -28.79
N LYS A 526 26.96 2.00 -27.66
CA LYS A 526 28.35 2.39 -27.42
C LYS A 526 28.93 1.46 -26.36
N LYS A 527 29.94 0.67 -26.73
CA LYS A 527 30.74 -0.11 -25.78
C LYS A 527 31.69 0.84 -25.05
N ASP A 528 31.58 0.86 -23.73
CA ASP A 528 32.57 1.49 -22.87
C ASP A 528 33.65 0.44 -22.59
N PRO A 529 34.89 0.59 -23.09
CA PRO A 529 35.94 -0.41 -22.86
C PRO A 529 36.29 -0.57 -21.37
N ASP A 530 36.03 0.44 -20.56
CA ASP A 530 36.37 0.44 -19.14
C ASP A 530 35.28 -0.19 -18.26
N ALA A 531 34.08 -0.46 -18.81
CA ALA A 531 32.96 -1.03 -18.07
C ALA A 531 32.45 -2.36 -18.66
N PRO A 532 32.05 -3.34 -17.84
CA PRO A 532 31.49 -4.59 -18.35
C PRO A 532 30.18 -4.35 -19.11
N ASP A 533 29.95 -5.13 -20.15
CA ASP A 533 28.70 -5.16 -20.91
C ASP A 533 27.72 -6.23 -20.41
N CYS A 534 26.45 -6.17 -20.86
CA CYS A 534 25.41 -7.09 -20.42
C CYS A 534 25.72 -8.56 -20.78
N SER A 535 26.46 -8.80 -21.87
CA SER A 535 26.79 -10.14 -22.35
C SER A 535 27.88 -10.78 -21.49
N GLU A 536 28.90 -10.00 -21.12
CA GLU A 536 29.97 -10.41 -20.20
C GLU A 536 29.40 -10.72 -18.80
N MET A 537 28.44 -9.92 -18.33
CA MET A 537 27.75 -10.17 -17.06
C MET A 537 26.93 -11.47 -17.10
N CYS A 538 26.22 -11.73 -18.20
CA CYS A 538 25.51 -13.00 -18.40
C CYS A 538 26.47 -14.20 -18.46
N GLU A 539 27.61 -14.05 -19.15
CA GLU A 539 28.65 -15.08 -19.22
C GLU A 539 29.21 -15.40 -17.84
N ALA A 540 29.51 -14.38 -17.03
CA ALA A 540 30.04 -14.56 -15.67
C ALA A 540 29.05 -15.31 -14.76
N LEU A 541 27.76 -14.97 -14.82
CA LEU A 541 26.70 -15.69 -14.08
C LEU A 541 26.60 -17.16 -14.50
N LEU A 542 26.61 -17.42 -15.80
CA LEU A 542 26.52 -18.78 -16.33
C LEU A 542 27.79 -19.59 -16.06
N THR A 543 28.96 -18.96 -16.08
CA THR A 543 30.23 -19.60 -15.71
C THR A 543 30.22 -20.00 -14.25
N MET A 544 29.75 -19.12 -13.37
CA MET A 544 29.58 -19.44 -11.95
C MET A 544 28.56 -20.58 -11.75
N LEU A 545 27.48 -20.62 -12.55
CA LEU A 545 26.49 -21.70 -12.49
C LEU A 545 27.10 -23.06 -12.85
N VAL A 546 27.98 -23.10 -13.86
CA VAL A 546 28.73 -24.30 -14.26
C VAL A 546 29.63 -24.79 -13.14
N GLU A 547 30.30 -23.89 -12.42
CA GLU A 547 31.12 -24.25 -11.25
C GLU A 547 30.28 -24.88 -10.14
N LEU A 548 29.12 -24.29 -9.83
CA LEU A 548 28.18 -24.84 -8.83
C LEU A 548 27.62 -26.21 -9.23
N GLY A 549 27.32 -26.41 -10.51
CA GLY A 549 26.85 -27.70 -11.03
C GLY A 549 27.86 -28.82 -10.81
N LYS A 550 29.15 -28.57 -11.05
CA LYS A 550 30.21 -29.56 -10.81
C LYS A 550 30.36 -29.92 -9.33
N ILE A 551 30.18 -28.96 -8.43
CA ILE A 551 30.25 -29.21 -6.98
C ILE A 551 29.10 -30.13 -6.54
N LYS A 552 27.87 -29.86 -7.01
CA LYS A 552 26.69 -30.67 -6.68
C LYS A 552 26.68 -32.08 -7.30
N GLU A 553 27.47 -32.35 -8.34
CA GLU A 553 27.63 -33.70 -8.90
C GLU A 553 28.64 -34.57 -8.11
N VAL A 554 29.46 -33.95 -7.26
CA VAL A 554 30.50 -34.61 -6.46
C VAL A 554 30.08 -34.84 -5.00
N CYS A 555 29.07 -34.09 -4.52
CA CYS A 555 28.44 -34.24 -3.20
C CYS A 555 27.17 -35.10 -3.29
#